data_AF-A0A834DZK1-F1
#
_entry.id   AF-A0A834DZK1-F1
#
_cell.length_a   1.000
_cell.length_b   1.000
_cell.length_c   1.000
_cell.angle_alpha   90.00
_cell.angle_beta   90.00
_cell.angle_gamma   90.00
#
_symmetry.space_group_name_H-M   'P 1'
#
loop_
_entity.id
_entity.type
_entity.pdbx_description
1 polymer ?
#
loop_
_entity_poly.entity_id
_entity_poly.type
_entity_poly.pdbx_seq_one_letter_code
_entity_poly.pdbx_strand_id
1 'polypeptide(L)'
;MDGFTLLAIAHRQLTEVIRERYLSGSEKAKRHGMLADFFLGTWSQGTKKLITLPLVGKPLNLDRKVAPQPLWFSDTVANLRKLKELPHHLLHSGRIEELKQEVLGSMDWISCRGVSGGIESLLDDFGLYAPHVDCPEVGLVREALQLCRPAVEFRGMERSILCTEILARLHFFATSHPALVGRLCQQAQSWFRVCPHPVLVPLGGFLQPPGGPLPVTLTGCHKGITAMAWSLEEKLLVVGSQDGIVAVWDMEEQQVIHILTGHTSETRGGGFPSPFS
;
A
#
# COMPACT_ATOMS: atom_id res chain seq x y z
N MET A 1 22.29 16.55 4.58
CA MET A 1 23.42 16.46 3.63
C MET A 1 23.75 14.98 3.59
N ASP A 2 23.40 14.23 2.54
CA ASP A 2 24.07 14.32 1.24
C ASP A 2 23.11 14.64 0.09
N GLY A 3 23.31 15.83 -0.48
CA GLY A 3 22.60 16.36 -1.63
C GLY A 3 23.27 15.95 -2.93
N PHE A 4 22.75 14.92 -3.58
CA PHE A 4 22.98 14.73 -5.00
C PHE A 4 21.74 15.22 -5.76
N THR A 5 21.88 16.32 -6.48
CA THR A 5 20.85 16.79 -7.42
C THR A 5 20.92 15.92 -8.67
N LEU A 6 19.93 15.04 -8.85
CA LEU A 6 19.82 14.25 -10.06
C LEU A 6 19.25 15.14 -11.18
N LEU A 7 20.09 15.50 -12.15
CA LEU A 7 19.65 16.12 -13.39
C LEU A 7 18.93 15.06 -14.24
N ALA A 8 17.60 14.99 -14.09
CA ALA A 8 16.77 14.17 -14.95
C ALA A 8 16.46 14.95 -16.24
N ILE A 9 16.95 14.46 -17.39
CA ILE A 9 16.47 14.92 -18.69
C ILE A 9 15.11 14.24 -18.92
N ALA A 10 14.07 14.83 -18.33
CA ALA A 10 12.70 14.35 -18.43
C ALA A 10 12.02 14.96 -19.65
N HIS A 11 12.50 14.66 -20.86
CA HIS A 11 11.80 15.03 -22.08
C HIS A 11 10.91 13.88 -22.53
N ARG A 12 9.59 14.09 -22.59
CA ARG A 12 8.61 13.05 -22.97
C ARG A 12 9.02 12.31 -24.26
N GLN A 13 9.44 13.06 -25.28
CA GLN A 13 9.87 12.49 -26.56
C GLN A 13 11.12 11.61 -26.42
N LEU A 14 12.06 11.96 -25.54
CA LEU A 14 13.23 11.13 -25.27
C LEU A 14 12.80 9.81 -24.61
N THR A 15 11.88 9.87 -23.64
CA THR A 15 11.32 8.66 -23.01
C THR A 15 10.61 7.77 -24.02
N GLU A 16 9.82 8.36 -24.93
CA GLU A 16 9.13 7.62 -26.00
C GLU A 16 10.12 6.94 -26.95
N VAL A 17 11.13 7.67 -27.44
CA VAL A 17 12.18 7.13 -28.33
C VAL A 17 12.98 6.03 -27.63
N ILE A 18 13.35 6.23 -26.36
CA ILE A 18 14.05 5.20 -25.58
C ILE A 18 13.15 3.97 -25.41
N ARG A 19 11.86 4.15 -25.12
CA ARG A 19 10.93 3.05 -24.94
C ARG A 19 10.74 2.25 -26.23
N GLU A 20 10.62 2.92 -27.36
CA GLU A 20 10.51 2.26 -28.67
C GLU A 20 11.79 1.52 -29.04
N ARG A 21 12.96 2.15 -28.85
CA ARG A 21 14.26 1.58 -29.24
C ARG A 21 14.78 0.49 -28.30
N TYR A 22 14.51 0.62 -27.01
CA TYR A 22 15.14 -0.21 -25.97
C TYR A 22 14.13 -1.00 -25.12
N LEU A 23 12.83 -0.75 -25.22
CA LEU A 23 11.81 -1.46 -24.44
C LEU A 23 10.70 -2.03 -25.34
N SER A 24 11.03 -2.39 -26.58
CA SER A 24 10.15 -3.10 -27.51
C SER A 24 10.51 -4.59 -27.63
N GLY A 25 9.52 -5.41 -27.97
CA GLY A 25 9.69 -6.86 -28.22
C GLY A 25 10.06 -7.70 -26.99
N SER A 26 10.63 -8.88 -27.24
CA SER A 26 10.99 -9.88 -26.22
C SER A 26 12.13 -9.40 -25.28
N GLU A 27 12.99 -8.50 -25.75
CA GLU A 27 14.08 -7.93 -24.96
C GLU A 27 13.58 -7.04 -23.82
N LYS A 28 12.36 -6.48 -23.93
CA LYS A 28 11.72 -5.71 -22.84
C LYS A 28 11.60 -6.57 -21.59
N ALA A 29 10.93 -7.72 -21.69
CA ALA A 29 10.67 -8.58 -20.55
C ALA A 29 11.96 -9.04 -19.87
N LYS A 30 12.98 -9.37 -20.67
CA LYS A 30 14.33 -9.74 -20.20
C LYS A 30 15.00 -8.62 -19.40
N ARG A 31 14.89 -7.37 -19.85
CA ARG A 31 15.45 -6.20 -19.15
C ARG A 31 14.73 -5.92 -17.83
N HIS A 32 13.40 -5.96 -17.83
CA HIS A 32 12.62 -5.88 -16.59
C HIS A 32 12.97 -7.04 -15.65
N GLY A 33 13.18 -8.25 -16.17
CA GLY A 33 13.60 -9.41 -15.37
C GLY A 33 14.95 -9.20 -14.68
N MET A 34 15.92 -8.61 -15.36
CA MET A 34 17.22 -8.25 -14.75
C MET A 34 17.09 -7.19 -13.64
N LEU A 35 16.19 -6.22 -13.80
CA LEU A 35 15.93 -5.21 -12.79
C LEU A 35 15.15 -5.78 -11.60
N ALA A 36 14.20 -6.69 -11.86
CA ALA A 36 13.52 -7.45 -10.82
C ALA A 36 14.52 -8.26 -9.99
N ASP A 37 15.43 -9.02 -10.62
CA ASP A 37 16.50 -9.75 -9.92
C ASP A 37 17.36 -8.84 -9.02
N PHE A 38 17.66 -7.63 -9.51
CA PHE A 38 18.42 -6.65 -8.73
C PHE A 38 17.65 -6.26 -7.46
N PHE A 39 16.38 -5.86 -7.58
CA PHE A 39 15.58 -5.44 -6.43
C PHE A 39 15.15 -6.59 -5.52
N LEU A 40 15.03 -7.82 -6.03
CA LEU A 40 14.88 -9.03 -5.22
C LEU A 40 16.15 -9.34 -4.42
N GLY A 41 17.31 -8.84 -4.86
CA GLY A 41 18.60 -9.16 -4.26
C GLY A 41 19.10 -10.56 -4.63
N THR A 42 18.59 -11.16 -5.72
CA THR A 42 18.91 -12.52 -6.19
C THR A 42 20.42 -12.77 -6.33
N TRP A 43 21.17 -11.76 -6.74
CA TRP A 43 22.61 -11.84 -6.98
C TRP A 43 23.45 -11.15 -5.89
N SER A 44 22.86 -10.93 -4.72
CA SER A 44 23.54 -10.33 -3.57
C SER A 44 24.09 -11.39 -2.61
N GLN A 45 24.80 -10.96 -1.56
CA GLN A 45 25.35 -11.83 -0.51
C GLN A 45 26.26 -12.96 -1.04
N GLY A 46 27.02 -12.70 -2.10
CA GLY A 46 27.95 -13.67 -2.69
C GLY A 46 27.31 -14.71 -3.62
N THR A 47 26.02 -14.57 -3.92
CA THR A 47 25.33 -15.43 -4.90
C THR A 47 25.94 -15.24 -6.28
N LYS A 48 26.55 -16.30 -6.80
CA LYS A 48 27.26 -16.25 -8.07
C LYS A 48 26.30 -16.41 -9.25
N LYS A 49 26.50 -15.62 -10.29
CA LYS A 49 25.75 -15.74 -11.55
C LYS A 49 26.58 -16.47 -12.58
N LEU A 50 25.98 -17.47 -13.24
CA LEU A 50 26.59 -18.13 -14.39
C LEU A 50 26.54 -17.19 -15.60
N ILE A 51 27.70 -16.89 -16.17
CA ILE A 51 27.83 -16.05 -17.35
C ILE A 51 28.66 -16.81 -18.39
N THR A 52 28.12 -16.98 -19.59
CA THR A 52 28.89 -17.49 -20.72
C THR A 52 29.50 -16.30 -21.44
N LEU A 53 30.83 -16.13 -21.38
CA LEU A 53 31.50 -15.10 -22.16
C LEU A 53 31.52 -15.53 -23.63
N PRO A 54 30.96 -14.72 -24.57
CA PRO A 54 30.88 -15.09 -25.98
C PRO A 54 32.22 -15.47 -26.59
N LEU A 55 33.30 -14.84 -26.11
CA LEU A 55 34.66 -15.02 -26.62
C LEU A 55 35.42 -16.20 -25.99
N VAL A 56 34.98 -16.71 -24.84
CA VAL A 56 35.72 -17.72 -24.07
C VAL A 56 35.00 -19.07 -24.08
N GLY A 57 33.70 -19.10 -24.41
CA GLY A 57 32.87 -20.33 -24.48
C GLY A 57 32.71 -21.07 -23.15
N LYS A 58 33.47 -20.72 -22.12
CA LYS A 58 33.42 -21.29 -20.78
C LYS A 58 32.42 -20.52 -19.92
N PRO A 59 31.51 -21.22 -19.21
CA PRO A 59 30.68 -20.59 -18.21
C PRO A 59 31.55 -20.17 -17.02
N LEU A 60 31.49 -18.90 -16.66
CA LEU A 60 32.11 -18.35 -15.47
C LEU A 60 31.07 -18.17 -14.38
N ASN A 61 31.39 -18.58 -13.17
CA ASN A 61 30.52 -18.41 -12.01
C ASN A 61 31.10 -17.29 -11.12
N LEU A 62 30.61 -16.07 -11.32
CA LEU A 62 31.20 -14.86 -10.74
C LEU A 62 30.28 -14.26 -9.68
N ASP A 63 30.87 -13.90 -8.54
CA ASP A 63 30.25 -12.99 -7.58
C ASP A 63 30.35 -11.57 -8.14
N ARG A 64 29.20 -10.97 -8.45
CA ARG A 64 29.11 -9.62 -9.02
C ARG A 64 29.20 -8.51 -7.98
N LYS A 65 29.35 -8.84 -6.69
CA LYS A 65 29.35 -7.89 -5.56
C LYS A 65 28.13 -6.96 -5.57
N VAL A 66 26.96 -7.50 -5.94
CA VAL A 66 25.73 -6.72 -5.98
C VAL A 66 25.30 -6.38 -4.55
N ALA A 67 25.07 -5.10 -4.29
CA ALA A 67 24.59 -4.63 -3.00
C ALA A 67 23.22 -5.25 -2.67
N PRO A 68 22.98 -5.66 -1.41
CA PRO A 68 21.68 -6.16 -1.00
C PRO A 68 20.60 -5.08 -1.17
N GLN A 69 19.38 -5.50 -1.47
CA GLN A 69 18.20 -4.63 -1.61
C GLN A 69 17.16 -4.99 -0.55
N PRO A 70 17.38 -4.66 0.74
CA PRO A 70 16.40 -4.92 1.78
C PRO A 70 15.18 -4.01 1.63
N LEU A 71 14.07 -4.36 2.29
CA LEU A 71 12.89 -3.48 2.41
C LEU A 71 13.21 -2.26 3.30
N TRP A 72 14.05 -2.46 4.31
CA TRP A 72 14.46 -1.45 5.28
C TRP A 72 15.99 -1.36 5.30
N PHE A 73 16.54 -0.16 5.12
CA PHE A 73 17.97 0.09 5.32
C PHE A 73 18.32 0.28 6.81
N SER A 74 17.34 0.75 7.59
CA SER A 74 17.35 0.82 9.04
C SER A 74 15.90 0.74 9.56
N ASP A 75 15.70 0.73 10.87
CA ASP A 75 14.38 0.66 11.51
C ASP A 75 13.41 1.78 11.09
N THR A 76 13.92 2.88 10.53
CA THR A 76 13.12 4.05 10.14
C THR A 76 13.26 4.42 8.67
N VAL A 77 14.20 3.82 7.93
CA VAL A 77 14.50 4.20 6.54
C VAL A 77 14.15 3.06 5.59
N ALA A 78 12.98 3.17 4.96
CA ALA A 78 12.51 2.23 3.95
C ALA A 78 13.25 2.41 2.61
N ASN A 79 13.43 1.31 1.87
CA ASN A 79 13.94 1.32 0.51
C ASN A 79 12.83 1.71 -0.48
N LEU A 80 12.50 3.00 -0.54
CA LEU A 80 11.44 3.55 -1.40
C LEU A 80 11.63 3.19 -2.88
N ARG A 81 12.89 3.08 -3.33
CA ARG A 81 13.19 2.67 -4.69
C ARG A 81 12.79 1.22 -4.95
N LYS A 82 13.12 0.30 -4.05
CA LYS A 82 12.65 -1.10 -4.16
C LYS A 82 11.13 -1.16 -4.15
N LEU A 83 10.47 -0.45 -3.23
CA LEU A 83 9.01 -0.42 -3.11
C LEU A 83 8.31 0.07 -4.37
N LYS A 84 8.93 1.00 -5.10
CA LYS A 84 8.39 1.53 -6.36
C LYS A 84 8.73 0.67 -7.57
N GLU A 85 9.98 0.24 -7.70
CA GLU A 85 10.51 -0.33 -8.94
C GLU A 85 10.29 -1.85 -9.04
N LEU A 86 10.39 -2.60 -7.94
CA LEU A 86 10.26 -4.06 -8.00
C LEU A 86 8.91 -4.53 -8.57
N PRO A 87 7.74 -4.08 -8.07
CA PRO A 87 6.47 -4.58 -8.58
C PRO A 87 6.26 -4.21 -10.06
N HIS A 88 6.69 -3.01 -10.46
CA HIS A 88 6.69 -2.57 -11.86
C HIS A 88 7.53 -3.51 -12.75
N HIS A 89 8.73 -3.88 -12.33
CA HIS A 89 9.60 -4.78 -13.09
C HIS A 89 9.12 -6.23 -13.08
N LEU A 90 8.55 -6.73 -11.98
CA LEU A 90 7.94 -8.06 -11.94
C LEU A 90 6.77 -8.17 -12.92
N LEU A 91 5.87 -7.17 -12.92
CA LEU A 91 4.75 -7.10 -13.84
C LEU A 91 5.22 -7.12 -15.31
N HIS A 92 6.11 -6.20 -15.69
CA HIS A 92 6.54 -6.07 -17.08
C HIS A 92 7.51 -7.16 -17.57
N SER A 93 8.07 -7.96 -16.65
CA SER A 93 8.82 -9.17 -17.00
C SER A 93 7.94 -10.42 -17.13
N GLY A 94 6.65 -10.31 -16.81
CA GLY A 94 5.71 -11.45 -16.81
C GLY A 94 5.86 -12.37 -15.59
N ARG A 95 6.62 -11.97 -14.56
CA ARG A 95 6.86 -12.76 -13.34
C ARG A 95 5.73 -12.54 -12.33
N ILE A 96 4.51 -12.88 -12.74
CA ILE A 96 3.28 -12.60 -11.99
C ILE A 96 3.23 -13.38 -10.67
N GLU A 97 3.72 -14.62 -10.63
CA GLU A 97 3.76 -15.40 -9.39
C GLU A 97 4.69 -14.77 -8.34
N GLU A 98 5.80 -14.18 -8.75
CA GLU A 98 6.68 -13.48 -7.82
C GLU A 98 6.10 -12.14 -7.39
N LEU A 99 5.38 -11.43 -8.26
CA LEU A 99 4.60 -10.26 -7.86
C LEU A 99 3.56 -10.64 -6.78
N LYS A 100 2.87 -11.77 -6.95
CA LYS A 100 1.93 -12.28 -5.95
C LYS A 100 2.64 -12.63 -4.64
N GLN A 101 3.78 -13.31 -4.69
CA GLN A 101 4.42 -13.86 -3.49
C GLN A 101 5.25 -12.83 -2.71
N GLU A 102 6.02 -12.00 -3.40
CA GLU A 102 7.00 -11.08 -2.80
C GLU A 102 6.41 -9.70 -2.47
N VAL A 103 5.30 -9.34 -3.12
CA VAL A 103 4.67 -8.01 -3.00
C VAL A 103 3.26 -8.14 -2.42
N LEU A 104 2.30 -8.68 -3.19
CA LEU A 104 0.88 -8.64 -2.82
C LEU A 104 0.52 -9.59 -1.66
N GLY A 105 1.25 -10.70 -1.53
CA GLY A 105 1.09 -11.73 -0.50
C GLY A 105 2.17 -11.69 0.58
N SER A 106 2.83 -10.54 0.75
CA SER A 106 3.89 -10.34 1.74
C SER A 106 3.49 -9.29 2.79
N MET A 107 3.27 -9.73 4.04
CA MET A 107 3.00 -8.83 5.17
C MET A 107 4.19 -7.90 5.45
N ASP A 108 5.42 -8.35 5.19
CA ASP A 108 6.60 -7.48 5.29
C ASP A 108 6.55 -6.35 4.27
N TRP A 109 6.17 -6.66 3.03
CA TRP A 109 6.00 -5.66 1.97
C TRP A 109 4.85 -4.71 2.30
N ILE A 110 3.67 -5.24 2.59
CA ILE A 110 2.47 -4.46 2.90
C ILE A 110 2.74 -3.53 4.09
N SER A 111 3.35 -4.04 5.16
CA SER A 111 3.69 -3.20 6.32
C SER A 111 4.72 -2.13 5.97
N CYS A 112 5.78 -2.49 5.22
CA CYS A 112 6.81 -1.54 4.81
C CYS A 112 6.24 -0.41 3.93
N ARG A 113 5.45 -0.77 2.92
CA ARG A 113 4.81 0.20 2.03
C ARG A 113 3.78 1.05 2.77
N GLY A 114 3.00 0.46 3.67
CA GLY A 114 2.06 1.20 4.50
C GLY A 114 2.77 2.23 5.38
N VAL A 115 3.77 1.82 6.15
CA VAL A 115 4.48 2.70 7.10
C VAL A 115 5.18 3.85 6.35
N SER A 116 5.73 3.59 5.17
CA SER A 116 6.50 4.57 4.41
C SER A 116 5.69 5.45 3.46
N GLY A 117 4.54 4.97 2.96
CA GLY A 117 3.73 5.64 1.94
C GLY A 117 2.26 5.86 2.31
N GLY A 118 1.82 5.40 3.47
CA GLY A 118 0.42 5.46 3.90
C GLY A 118 -0.47 4.40 3.27
N ILE A 119 -1.74 4.37 3.70
CA ILE A 119 -2.71 3.38 3.23
C ILE A 119 -3.19 3.63 1.80
N GLU A 120 -3.29 4.90 1.40
CA GLU A 120 -3.68 5.28 0.03
C GLU A 120 -2.69 4.72 -0.99
N SER A 121 -1.38 4.90 -0.74
CA SER A 121 -0.36 4.36 -1.62
C SER A 121 -0.40 2.83 -1.73
N LEU A 122 -0.82 2.13 -0.67
CA LEU A 122 -1.02 0.67 -0.74
C LEU A 122 -2.23 0.33 -1.61
N LEU A 123 -3.35 1.03 -1.43
CA LEU A 123 -4.57 0.81 -2.18
C LEU A 123 -4.38 1.09 -3.68
N ASP A 124 -3.61 2.14 -4.00
CA ASP A 124 -3.18 2.48 -5.35
C ASP A 124 -2.30 1.39 -5.96
N ASP A 125 -1.30 0.90 -5.21
CA ASP A 125 -0.43 -0.20 -5.67
C ASP A 125 -1.28 -1.45 -5.97
N PHE A 126 -2.18 -1.85 -5.07
CA PHE A 126 -3.08 -2.98 -5.30
C PHE A 126 -4.01 -2.73 -6.50
N GLY A 127 -4.56 -1.52 -6.64
CA GLY A 127 -5.42 -1.15 -7.76
C GLY A 127 -4.70 -1.18 -9.12
N LEU A 128 -3.43 -0.76 -9.14
CA LEU A 128 -2.59 -0.78 -10.33
C LEU A 128 -2.28 -2.20 -10.81
N TYR A 129 -2.04 -3.13 -9.87
CA TYR A 129 -1.61 -4.49 -10.21
C TYR A 129 -2.76 -5.50 -10.34
N ALA A 130 -3.89 -5.29 -9.66
CA ALA A 130 -5.01 -6.23 -9.66
C ALA A 130 -5.50 -6.63 -11.07
N PRO A 131 -5.66 -5.72 -12.06
CA PRO A 131 -6.11 -6.09 -13.41
C PRO A 131 -5.15 -7.01 -14.17
N HIS A 132 -3.90 -7.12 -13.72
CA HIS A 132 -2.86 -7.93 -14.35
C HIS A 132 -2.59 -9.24 -13.63
N VAL A 133 -3.23 -9.46 -12.48
CA VAL A 133 -3.06 -10.64 -11.65
C VAL A 133 -4.37 -11.42 -11.66
N ASP A 134 -4.38 -12.58 -12.30
CA ASP A 134 -5.54 -13.49 -12.31
C ASP A 134 -5.67 -14.20 -10.96
N CYS A 135 -6.12 -13.46 -9.95
CA CYS A 135 -6.28 -13.94 -8.59
C CYS A 135 -7.35 -13.11 -7.85
N PRO A 136 -8.54 -13.67 -7.59
CA PRO A 136 -9.63 -12.93 -6.92
C PRO A 136 -9.27 -12.52 -5.49
N GLU A 137 -8.30 -13.20 -4.87
CA GLU A 137 -7.78 -12.90 -3.55
C GLU A 137 -7.18 -11.50 -3.44
N VAL A 138 -6.64 -10.95 -4.53
CA VAL A 138 -6.08 -9.59 -4.56
C VAL A 138 -7.17 -8.56 -4.26
N GLY A 139 -8.39 -8.77 -4.78
CA GLY A 139 -9.54 -7.92 -4.50
C GLY A 139 -9.94 -7.98 -3.02
N LEU A 140 -10.03 -9.19 -2.46
CA LEU A 140 -10.34 -9.38 -1.03
C LEU A 140 -9.32 -8.68 -0.12
N VAL A 141 -8.02 -8.77 -0.44
CA VAL A 141 -6.98 -8.08 0.34
C VAL A 141 -7.08 -6.57 0.19
N ARG A 142 -7.28 -6.05 -1.02
CA ARG A 142 -7.46 -4.61 -1.25
C ARG A 142 -8.65 -4.07 -0.47
N GLU A 143 -9.78 -4.75 -0.50
CA GLU A 143 -10.97 -4.37 0.27
C GLU A 143 -10.73 -4.47 1.79
N ALA A 144 -10.03 -5.50 2.25
CA ALA A 144 -9.66 -5.60 3.66
C ALA A 144 -8.77 -4.41 4.08
N LEU A 145 -7.80 -4.02 3.25
CA LEU A 145 -6.98 -2.82 3.47
C LEU A 145 -7.83 -1.54 3.47
N GLN A 146 -8.82 -1.41 2.59
CA GLN A 146 -9.75 -0.27 2.60
C GLN A 146 -10.49 -0.17 3.94
N LEU A 147 -10.93 -1.30 4.48
CA LEU A 147 -11.62 -1.39 5.76
C LEU A 147 -10.69 -1.18 6.98
N CYS A 148 -9.37 -1.20 6.80
CA CYS A 148 -8.40 -0.85 7.84
C CYS A 148 -8.25 0.66 8.05
N ARG A 149 -8.69 1.49 7.08
CA ARG A 149 -8.44 2.94 7.06
C ARG A 149 -8.77 3.63 8.41
N PRO A 150 -9.92 3.38 9.07
CA PRO A 150 -10.24 4.03 10.34
C PRO A 150 -9.26 3.70 11.47
N ALA A 151 -8.82 2.44 11.57
CA ALA A 151 -7.89 2.01 12.60
C ALA A 151 -6.50 2.64 12.39
N VAL A 152 -6.06 2.70 11.13
CA VAL A 152 -4.77 3.26 10.73
C VAL A 152 -4.73 4.78 10.90
N GLU A 153 -5.79 5.50 10.53
CA GLU A 153 -5.83 6.97 10.69
C GLU A 153 -5.82 7.39 12.16
N PHE A 154 -6.52 6.66 13.03
CA PHE A 154 -6.62 7.03 14.44
C PHE A 154 -5.34 6.72 15.24
N ARG A 155 -4.67 5.60 14.92
CA ARG A 155 -3.53 5.10 15.71
C ARG A 155 -2.18 5.26 15.02
N GLY A 156 -2.17 5.63 13.74
CA GLY A 156 -0.99 5.57 12.90
C GLY A 156 -0.84 4.21 12.22
N MET A 157 -0.02 4.20 11.16
CA MET A 157 0.28 3.00 10.41
C MET A 157 1.35 2.18 11.13
N GLU A 158 0.93 1.14 11.85
CA GLU A 158 1.81 0.19 12.51
C GLU A 158 1.59 -1.24 12.01
N ARG A 159 2.66 -2.05 12.01
CA ARG A 159 2.60 -3.46 11.64
C ARG A 159 1.66 -4.27 12.54
N SER A 160 1.63 -3.95 13.84
CA SER A 160 0.73 -4.56 14.82
C SER A 160 -0.74 -4.43 14.41
N ILE A 161 -1.13 -3.21 14.04
CA ILE A 161 -2.49 -2.86 13.63
C ILE A 161 -2.81 -3.54 12.31
N LEU A 162 -1.94 -3.46 11.31
CA LEU A 162 -2.16 -4.13 10.03
C LEU A 162 -2.33 -5.65 10.19
N CYS A 163 -1.46 -6.31 10.96
CA CYS A 163 -1.59 -7.74 11.23
C CYS A 163 -2.93 -8.08 11.89
N THR A 164 -3.36 -7.29 12.87
CA THR A 164 -4.62 -7.50 13.60
C THR A 164 -5.82 -7.30 12.68
N GLU A 165 -5.86 -6.19 11.94
CA GLU A 165 -6.96 -5.83 11.06
C GLU A 165 -7.11 -6.82 9.89
N ILE A 166 -6.00 -7.24 9.29
CA ILE A 166 -5.96 -8.25 8.23
C ILE A 166 -6.43 -9.59 8.77
N LEU A 167 -5.88 -10.06 9.89
CA LEU A 167 -6.28 -11.35 10.46
C LEU A 167 -7.76 -11.34 10.85
N ALA A 168 -8.23 -10.31 11.54
CA ALA A 168 -9.62 -10.22 12.01
C ALA A 168 -10.68 -10.08 10.90
N ARG A 169 -10.29 -9.73 9.66
CA ARG A 169 -11.20 -9.67 8.50
C ARG A 169 -11.05 -10.84 7.55
N LEU A 170 -9.82 -11.30 7.35
CA LEU A 170 -9.50 -12.31 6.35
C LEU A 170 -9.48 -13.74 6.88
N HIS A 171 -9.51 -13.94 8.21
CA HIS A 171 -9.40 -15.27 8.81
C HIS A 171 -10.39 -16.28 8.22
N PHE A 172 -11.64 -15.86 7.98
CA PHE A 172 -12.69 -16.71 7.40
C PHE A 172 -12.33 -17.23 6.01
N PHE A 173 -11.60 -16.44 5.21
CA PHE A 173 -11.22 -16.78 3.84
C PHE A 173 -9.90 -17.56 3.75
N ALA A 174 -9.12 -17.64 4.83
CA ALA A 174 -7.77 -18.21 4.81
C ALA A 174 -7.71 -19.66 4.32
N THR A 175 -8.75 -20.45 4.59
CA THR A 175 -8.83 -21.86 4.18
C THR A 175 -9.29 -22.03 2.73
N SER A 176 -10.21 -21.18 2.26
CA SER A 176 -10.74 -21.22 0.89
C SER A 176 -9.81 -20.55 -0.12
N HIS A 177 -8.98 -19.62 0.35
CA HIS A 177 -8.07 -18.80 -0.45
C HIS A 177 -6.64 -18.89 0.11
N PRO A 178 -5.98 -20.06 0.01
CA PRO A 178 -4.72 -20.29 0.71
C PRO A 178 -3.51 -19.60 0.05
N ALA A 179 -3.59 -19.28 -1.25
CA ALA A 179 -2.43 -18.84 -2.01
C ALA A 179 -1.91 -17.47 -1.57
N LEU A 180 -2.81 -16.53 -1.32
CA LEU A 180 -2.50 -15.16 -0.96
C LEU A 180 -3.12 -14.79 0.40
N VAL A 181 -4.42 -14.99 0.60
CA VAL A 181 -5.09 -14.68 1.88
C VAL A 181 -4.58 -15.57 3.01
N GLY A 182 -4.58 -16.89 2.81
CA GLY A 182 -4.08 -17.84 3.80
C GLY A 182 -2.62 -17.60 4.17
N ARG A 183 -1.79 -17.29 3.16
CA ARG A 183 -0.39 -16.87 3.34
C ARG A 183 -0.27 -15.62 4.22
N LEU A 184 -1.03 -14.55 3.93
CA LEU A 184 -0.99 -13.31 4.72
C LEU A 184 -1.43 -13.55 6.17
N CYS A 185 -2.52 -14.30 6.37
CA CYS A 185 -2.98 -14.70 7.70
C CYS A 185 -1.91 -15.50 8.47
N GLN A 186 -1.22 -16.42 7.80
CA GLN A 186 -0.12 -17.19 8.40
C GLN A 186 1.07 -16.28 8.78
N GLN A 187 1.44 -15.32 7.93
CA GLN A 187 2.52 -14.37 8.21
C GLN A 187 2.16 -13.41 9.35
N ALA A 188 0.91 -12.97 9.44
CA ALA A 188 0.43 -12.18 10.57
C ALA A 188 0.51 -12.98 11.88
N GLN A 189 0.04 -14.23 11.87
CA GLN A 189 0.14 -15.14 13.02
C GLN A 189 1.57 -15.44 13.43
N SER A 190 2.49 -15.65 12.48
CA SER A 190 3.90 -15.88 12.80
C SER A 190 4.54 -14.64 13.41
N TRP A 191 4.19 -13.45 12.92
CA TRP A 191 4.65 -12.18 13.48
C TRP A 191 4.20 -11.99 14.94
N PHE A 192 2.94 -12.31 15.27
CA PHE A 192 2.44 -12.22 16.64
C PHE A 192 3.19 -13.11 17.65
N ARG A 193 3.85 -14.18 17.19
CA ARG A 193 4.66 -15.05 18.06
C ARG A 193 6.01 -14.45 18.42
N VAL A 194 6.50 -13.52 17.62
CA VAL A 194 7.84 -12.91 17.75
C VAL A 194 7.77 -11.41 18.05
N CYS A 195 6.56 -10.85 18.20
CA CYS A 195 6.41 -9.42 18.42
C CYS A 195 6.98 -9.02 19.80
N PRO A 196 7.69 -7.88 19.90
CA PRO A 196 8.42 -7.51 21.11
C PRO A 196 7.52 -7.07 22.27
N HIS A 197 6.24 -6.79 22.02
CA HIS A 197 5.29 -6.29 23.00
C HIS A 197 4.04 -7.17 23.05
N PRO A 198 3.38 -7.31 24.21
CA PRO A 198 2.10 -8.00 24.30
C PRO A 198 1.04 -7.35 23.42
N VAL A 199 0.33 -8.16 22.64
CA VAL A 199 -0.76 -7.73 21.76
C VAL A 199 -1.91 -8.72 21.83
N LEU A 200 -3.14 -8.24 21.67
CA LEU A 200 -4.31 -9.09 21.55
C LEU A 200 -4.33 -9.72 20.16
N VAL A 201 -4.32 -11.05 20.10
CA VAL A 201 -4.29 -11.81 18.84
C VAL A 201 -5.71 -12.28 18.50
N PRO A 202 -6.28 -11.88 17.35
CA PRO A 202 -7.52 -12.44 16.85
C PRO A 202 -7.45 -13.97 16.71
N LEU A 203 -8.36 -14.69 17.36
CA LEU A 203 -8.51 -16.14 17.19
C LEU A 203 -9.49 -16.52 16.07
N GLY A 204 -10.20 -15.54 15.52
CA GLY A 204 -11.18 -15.71 14.44
C GLY A 204 -11.52 -14.37 13.78
N GLY A 205 -12.32 -14.43 12.72
CA GLY A 205 -12.84 -13.23 12.06
C GLY A 205 -13.95 -12.61 12.88
N PHE A 206 -13.78 -11.34 13.30
CA PHE A 206 -14.78 -10.61 14.08
C PHE A 206 -15.01 -9.18 13.58
N LEU A 207 -14.16 -8.69 12.67
CA LEU A 207 -14.36 -7.42 11.99
C LEU A 207 -15.10 -7.65 10.68
N GLN A 208 -15.69 -6.58 10.13
CA GLN A 208 -16.43 -6.65 8.87
C GLN A 208 -15.54 -7.23 7.76
N PRO A 209 -15.91 -8.38 7.16
CA PRO A 209 -15.11 -9.01 6.13
C PRO A 209 -15.18 -8.22 4.80
N PRO A 210 -14.16 -8.29 3.95
CA PRO A 210 -14.27 -7.85 2.56
C PRO A 210 -15.33 -8.64 1.79
N GLY A 211 -15.82 -8.06 0.70
CA GLY A 211 -16.93 -8.58 -0.12
C GLY A 211 -18.32 -8.40 0.51
N GLY A 212 -18.39 -7.73 1.66
CA GLY A 212 -19.63 -7.44 2.37
C GLY A 212 -20.32 -6.14 1.93
N PRO A 213 -21.47 -5.80 2.55
CA PRO A 213 -22.24 -4.60 2.21
C PRO A 213 -21.58 -3.28 2.64
N LEU A 214 -20.50 -3.33 3.43
CA LEU A 214 -19.74 -2.16 3.86
C LEU A 214 -18.48 -2.04 2.99
N PRO A 215 -18.46 -1.15 1.97
CA PRO A 215 -17.29 -0.99 1.12
C PRO A 215 -16.23 -0.05 1.72
N VAL A 216 -16.65 0.98 2.47
CA VAL A 216 -15.75 2.00 3.02
C VAL A 216 -16.32 2.60 4.29
N THR A 217 -15.45 3.06 5.18
CA THR A 217 -15.78 3.92 6.32
C THR A 217 -15.11 5.26 6.15
N LEU A 218 -15.91 6.33 6.14
CA LEU A 218 -15.42 7.70 5.97
C LEU A 218 -15.11 8.30 7.35
N THR A 219 -13.94 8.91 7.47
CA THR A 219 -13.33 9.35 8.74
C THR A 219 -12.85 10.80 8.65
N GLY A 220 -13.19 11.63 9.64
CA GLY A 220 -12.84 13.06 9.62
C GLY A 220 -13.80 13.94 10.41
N CYS A 221 -14.98 13.42 10.75
CA CYS A 221 -15.89 14.04 11.70
C CYS A 221 -15.73 13.34 13.06
N HIS A 222 -15.25 14.07 14.07
CA HIS A 222 -14.90 13.50 15.38
C HIS A 222 -15.98 13.68 16.46
N LYS A 223 -17.06 14.39 16.13
CA LYS A 223 -18.26 14.53 16.97
C LYS A 223 -19.49 13.97 16.26
N GLY A 224 -20.64 14.05 16.93
CA GLY A 224 -21.90 13.54 16.38
C GLY A 224 -22.18 14.15 15.01
N ILE A 225 -22.52 13.31 14.04
CA ILE A 225 -22.96 13.78 12.72
C ILE A 225 -24.35 14.40 12.87
N THR A 226 -24.50 15.67 12.46
CA THR A 226 -25.75 16.44 12.59
C THR A 226 -26.53 16.51 11.29
N ALA A 227 -25.84 16.45 10.14
CA ALA A 227 -26.44 16.51 8.82
C ALA A 227 -25.62 15.75 7.79
N MET A 228 -26.28 15.22 6.76
CA MET A 228 -25.64 14.63 5.58
C MET A 228 -26.42 15.05 4.34
N ALA A 229 -25.72 15.40 3.26
CA ALA A 229 -26.32 15.75 1.98
C ALA A 229 -25.44 15.28 0.81
N TRP A 230 -26.08 14.74 -0.22
CA TRP A 230 -25.43 14.34 -1.46
C TRP A 230 -25.47 15.46 -2.49
N SER A 231 -24.43 15.56 -3.32
CA SER A 231 -24.52 16.31 -4.58
C SER A 231 -25.52 15.65 -5.53
N LEU A 232 -26.07 16.43 -6.47
CA LEU A 232 -27.02 15.91 -7.47
C LEU A 232 -26.45 14.75 -8.31
N GLU A 233 -25.13 14.75 -8.55
CA GLU A 233 -24.43 13.70 -9.30
C GLU A 233 -23.96 12.54 -8.41
N GLU A 234 -24.25 12.54 -7.10
CA GLU A 234 -23.80 11.54 -6.11
C GLU A 234 -22.27 11.35 -6.00
N LYS A 235 -21.50 12.29 -6.53
CA LYS A 235 -20.02 12.28 -6.44
C LYS A 235 -19.50 12.87 -5.15
N LEU A 236 -20.21 13.85 -4.59
CA LEU A 236 -19.82 14.50 -3.34
C LEU A 236 -20.79 14.19 -2.22
N LEU A 237 -20.24 13.87 -1.06
CA LEU A 237 -20.98 13.74 0.20
C LEU A 237 -20.54 14.85 1.16
N VAL A 238 -21.49 15.67 1.59
CA VAL A 238 -21.29 16.72 2.59
C VAL A 238 -21.79 16.20 3.93
N VAL A 239 -20.92 16.23 4.95
CA VAL A 239 -21.21 15.77 6.31
C VAL A 239 -20.98 16.91 7.29
N GLY A 240 -22.02 17.28 8.03
CA GLY A 240 -21.95 18.23 9.13
C GLY A 240 -21.75 17.52 10.46
N SER A 241 -20.87 18.06 11.29
CA SER A 241 -20.53 17.57 12.62
C SER A 241 -20.99 18.55 13.71
N GLN A 242 -21.25 18.03 14.91
CA GLN A 242 -21.73 18.81 16.06
C GLN A 242 -20.73 19.87 16.54
N ASP A 243 -19.44 19.70 16.25
CA ASP A 243 -18.39 20.70 16.50
C ASP A 243 -18.36 21.84 15.47
N GLY A 244 -19.29 21.87 14.51
CA GLY A 244 -19.34 22.92 13.49
C GLY A 244 -18.40 22.69 12.32
N ILE A 245 -17.77 21.52 12.24
CA ILE A 245 -16.99 21.09 11.08
C ILE A 245 -17.95 20.57 10.01
N VAL A 246 -17.77 21.02 8.77
CA VAL A 246 -18.41 20.43 7.60
C VAL A 246 -17.32 19.81 6.73
N ALA A 247 -17.35 18.49 6.59
CA ALA A 247 -16.46 17.74 5.71
C ALA A 247 -17.15 17.49 4.37
N VAL A 248 -16.44 17.77 3.28
CA VAL A 248 -16.87 17.41 1.92
C VAL A 248 -15.98 16.27 1.45
N TRP A 249 -16.60 15.17 1.06
CA TRP A 249 -15.97 13.97 0.56
C TRP A 249 -16.18 13.84 -0.93
N ASP A 250 -15.12 13.44 -1.62
CA ASP A 250 -15.21 12.83 -2.94
C ASP A 250 -15.45 11.33 -2.76
N MET A 251 -16.55 10.81 -3.34
CA MET A 251 -16.94 9.41 -3.22
C MET A 251 -16.35 8.52 -4.31
N GLU A 252 -15.82 9.10 -5.39
CA GLU A 252 -15.05 8.35 -6.40
C GLU A 252 -13.65 8.03 -5.85
N GLU A 253 -12.98 9.04 -5.30
CA GLU A 253 -11.64 8.88 -4.70
C GLU A 253 -11.71 8.40 -3.25
N GLN A 254 -12.87 8.52 -2.60
CA GLN A 254 -13.10 8.22 -1.19
C GLN A 254 -12.19 9.03 -0.26
N GLN A 255 -12.00 10.31 -0.54
CA GLN A 255 -11.12 11.20 0.22
C GLN A 255 -11.82 12.48 0.64
N VAL A 256 -11.37 13.09 1.75
CA VAL A 256 -11.83 14.42 2.16
C VAL A 256 -11.20 15.45 1.24
N ILE A 257 -12.02 16.15 0.46
CA ILE A 257 -11.57 17.25 -0.41
C ILE A 257 -11.56 18.59 0.31
N HIS A 258 -12.54 18.83 1.21
CA HIS A 258 -12.64 20.07 1.97
C HIS A 258 -13.07 19.84 3.41
N ILE A 259 -12.44 20.58 4.32
CA ILE A 259 -12.87 20.73 5.71
C ILE A 259 -13.21 22.20 5.91
N LEU A 260 -14.50 22.50 6.01
CA LEU A 260 -15.00 23.83 6.24
C LEU A 260 -15.14 24.02 7.76
N THR A 261 -14.35 24.94 8.30
CA THR A 261 -14.38 25.34 9.70
C THR A 261 -14.91 26.77 9.77
N GLY A 262 -15.99 26.98 10.50
CA GLY A 262 -16.61 28.32 10.57
C GLY A 262 -18.01 28.36 11.16
N HIS A 263 -18.72 27.22 11.22
CA HIS A 263 -20.02 27.14 11.87
C HIS A 263 -19.84 26.98 13.39
N THR A 264 -19.35 28.01 14.07
CA THR A 264 -19.31 28.04 15.54
C THR A 264 -20.74 28.12 16.10
N SER A 265 -21.38 26.98 16.32
CA SER A 265 -22.57 26.93 17.17
C SER A 265 -22.68 25.59 17.91
N GLU A 266 -22.00 25.48 19.06
CA GLU A 266 -22.70 24.93 20.22
C GLU A 266 -23.48 26.10 20.85
N THR A 267 -24.77 26.21 20.53
CA THR A 267 -25.69 26.94 21.42
C THR A 267 -25.98 26.05 22.62
N ARG A 268 -25.06 26.00 23.58
CA ARG A 268 -25.39 25.67 24.97
C ARG A 268 -25.40 26.98 25.76
N GLY A 269 -26.56 27.25 26.36
CA GLY A 269 -26.93 28.54 26.95
C GLY A 269 -25.85 29.15 27.83
N GLY A 270 -25.43 30.36 27.46
CA GLY A 270 -24.73 31.32 28.30
C GLY A 270 -25.41 32.66 28.12
N GLY A 271 -25.87 33.25 29.22
CA GLY A 271 -26.71 34.45 29.22
C GLY A 271 -26.09 35.64 28.47
N PHE A 272 -26.97 36.46 27.92
CA PHE A 272 -26.64 37.77 27.37
C PHE A 272 -25.88 38.62 28.41
N PRO A 273 -24.73 39.23 28.07
CA PRO A 273 -24.35 40.48 28.70
C PRO A 273 -25.10 41.60 27.98
N SER A 274 -25.93 42.34 28.72
CA SER A 274 -26.54 43.59 28.27
C SER A 274 -25.46 44.64 27.96
N PRO A 275 -25.66 45.52 26.97
CA PRO A 275 -24.71 46.57 26.66
C PRO A 275 -24.86 47.75 27.63
N PHE A 276 -23.72 48.19 28.17
CA PHE A 276 -23.40 49.51 28.72
C PHE A 276 -24.52 50.36 29.33
N SER A 277 -24.48 50.53 30.66
CA SER A 277 -24.30 51.81 31.38
C SER A 277 -24.07 51.53 32.86
#